data_AF-A0A7S2GXX8-F1
#
_entry.id   AF-A0A7S2GXX8-F1
#
_cell.length_a   1.000
_cell.length_b   1.000
_cell.length_c   1.000
_cell.angle_alpha   90.00
_cell.angle_beta   90.00
_cell.angle_gamma   90.00
#
_symmetry.space_group_name_H-M   'P 1'
#
loop_
_entity.id
_entity.type
_entity.pdbx_description
1 polymer ?
#
loop_
_entity_poly.entity_id
_entity_poly.type
_entity_poly.pdbx_seq_one_letter_code
_entity_poly.pdbx_strand_id
1 'polypeptide(L)'
;GDGGMGVDVAAVEALLKARGLAKQAKDYEKADDILETLRSEYSVVTDDKQREWRVVVQHGGYYRVGPHVDPFTTKQVGDLLAKRTEHQDLDEYEEADALHAQLTERGIVLDTRIRTWKRLEKEERKRLSARERNRG
;
A
#
# COMPACT_ATOMS: atom_id res chain seq x y z
N GLY A 1 -26.60 -5.85 -0.85
CA GLY A 1 -25.77 -6.92 -0.27
C GLY A 1 -24.45 -6.86 -0.96
N ASP A 2 -23.41 -6.41 -0.26
CA ASP A 2 -22.09 -6.16 -0.84
C ASP A 2 -21.30 -7.48 -0.81
N GLY A 3 -21.05 -8.04 -2.00
CA GLY A 3 -20.34 -9.30 -2.17
C GLY A 3 -18.89 -9.13 -1.74
N GLY A 4 -18.58 -9.66 -0.55
CA GLY A 4 -17.22 -9.74 -0.05
C GLY A 4 -16.33 -10.44 -1.06
N MET A 5 -15.38 -9.70 -1.62
CA MET A 5 -14.22 -10.27 -2.30
C MET A 5 -13.55 -11.22 -1.31
N GLY A 6 -13.71 -12.52 -1.56
CA GLY A 6 -13.32 -13.61 -0.68
C GLY A 6 -11.81 -13.67 -0.49
N VAL A 7 -11.30 -12.90 0.46
CA VAL A 7 -10.08 -13.28 1.14
C VAL A 7 -10.43 -14.45 2.04
N ASP A 8 -9.81 -15.60 1.80
CA ASP A 8 -9.84 -16.73 2.70
C ASP A 8 -9.14 -16.35 4.01
N VAL A 9 -9.92 -15.78 4.93
CA VAL A 9 -9.47 -15.36 6.26
C VAL A 9 -8.72 -16.50 6.96
N ALA A 10 -9.22 -17.73 6.82
CA ALA A 10 -8.59 -18.93 7.37
C ALA A 10 -7.19 -19.18 6.77
N ALA A 11 -7.00 -18.96 5.46
CA ALA A 11 -5.70 -19.11 4.80
C ALA A 11 -4.74 -18.01 5.26
N VAL A 12 -5.22 -16.77 5.35
CA VAL A 12 -4.45 -15.62 5.85
C VAL A 12 -3.99 -15.86 7.29
N GLU A 13 -4.89 -16.29 8.18
CA GLU A 13 -4.55 -16.61 9.57
C GLU A 13 -3.51 -17.73 9.69
N ALA A 14 -3.62 -18.77 8.85
CA ALA A 14 -2.64 -19.86 8.80
C ALA A 14 -1.25 -19.35 8.39
N LEU A 15 -1.17 -18.50 7.36
CA LEU A 15 0.07 -17.88 6.90
C LEU A 15 0.66 -16.96 7.97
N LEU A 16 -0.15 -16.14 8.65
CA LEU A 16 0.31 -15.29 9.75
C LEU A 16 0.89 -16.10 10.91
N LYS A 17 0.26 -17.23 11.22
CA LYS A 17 0.75 -18.16 12.26
C LYS A 17 2.08 -18.79 11.84
N ALA A 18 2.20 -19.24 10.59
CA ALA A 18 3.44 -19.76 10.02
C ALA A 18 4.57 -18.72 10.04
N ARG A 19 4.26 -17.46 9.69
CA ARG A 19 5.19 -16.33 9.80
C ARG A 19 5.64 -16.08 11.24
N GLY A 20 4.71 -16.15 12.20
CA GLY A 20 5.03 -16.01 13.61
C GLY A 20 5.98 -17.10 14.13
N LEU A 21 5.80 -18.34 13.67
CA LEU A 21 6.70 -19.46 13.95
C LEU A 21 8.08 -19.26 13.29
N ALA A 22 8.12 -18.82 12.03
CA ALA A 22 9.37 -18.52 11.32
C ALA A 22 10.17 -17.41 12.01
N LYS A 23 9.54 -16.31 12.43
CA LYS A 23 10.19 -15.27 13.25
C LYS A 23 10.73 -15.82 14.57
N GLN A 24 10.00 -16.74 15.21
CA GLN A 24 10.45 -17.40 16.45
C GLN A 24 11.68 -18.29 16.23
N ALA A 25 11.72 -18.98 15.08
CA ALA A 25 12.86 -19.78 14.65
C ALA A 25 14.05 -18.94 14.13
N LYS A 26 13.89 -17.59 14.05
CA LYS A 26 14.81 -16.64 13.42
C LYS A 26 14.98 -16.82 11.91
N ASP A 27 14.02 -17.52 11.28
CA ASP A 27 13.91 -17.66 9.83
C ASP A 27 13.20 -16.44 9.24
N TYR A 28 13.93 -15.33 9.13
CA TYR A 28 13.37 -14.08 8.57
C TYR A 28 13.03 -14.21 7.09
N GLU A 29 13.87 -14.90 6.31
CA GLU A 29 13.63 -15.14 4.87
C GLU A 29 12.28 -15.81 4.62
N LYS A 30 11.97 -16.84 5.41
CA LYS A 30 10.68 -17.54 5.33
C LYS A 30 9.52 -16.68 5.81
N ALA A 31 9.75 -15.82 6.80
CA ALA A 31 8.76 -14.86 7.25
C ALA A 31 8.45 -13.78 6.19
N ASP A 32 9.45 -13.36 5.41
CA ASP A 32 9.32 -12.41 4.30
C ASP A 32 8.63 -13.06 3.09
N ASP A 33 8.96 -14.30 2.74
CA ASP A 33 8.30 -15.07 1.66
C ASP A 33 6.79 -15.27 1.89
N ILE A 34 6.42 -15.58 3.14
CA ILE A 34 5.00 -15.67 3.54
C ILE A 34 4.30 -14.31 3.42
N LEU A 35 5.02 -13.22 3.74
CA LEU A 35 4.49 -11.86 3.67
C LEU A 35 4.27 -11.43 2.21
N GLU A 36 5.19 -11.78 1.33
CA GLU A 36 5.06 -11.58 -0.12
C GLU A 36 3.89 -12.39 -0.68
N THR A 37 3.74 -13.66 -0.26
CA THR A 37 2.61 -14.51 -0.66
C THR A 37 1.27 -13.93 -0.22
N LEU A 38 1.15 -13.53 1.06
CA LEU A 38 -0.04 -12.86 1.60
C LEU A 38 -0.41 -11.62 0.79
N ARG A 39 0.61 -10.89 0.34
CA ARG A 39 0.44 -9.66 -0.40
C ARG A 39 0.11 -9.89 -1.89
N SER A 40 0.73 -10.88 -2.51
CA SER A 40 0.56 -11.16 -3.95
C SER A 40 -0.73 -11.92 -4.22
N GLU A 41 -0.99 -12.98 -3.46
CA GLU A 41 -2.13 -13.89 -3.67
C GLU A 41 -3.40 -13.35 -3.02
N TYR A 42 -3.30 -12.86 -1.78
CA TYR A 42 -4.46 -12.45 -0.98
C TYR A 42 -4.64 -10.93 -0.93
N SER A 43 -3.70 -10.17 -1.48
CA SER A 43 -3.65 -8.71 -1.32
C SER A 43 -3.83 -8.31 0.14
N VAL A 44 -3.14 -8.97 1.06
CA VAL A 44 -3.17 -8.66 2.49
C VAL A 44 -1.86 -8.00 2.91
N VAL A 45 -1.97 -6.89 3.63
CA VAL A 45 -0.84 -6.22 4.27
C VAL A 45 -0.95 -6.41 5.77
N THR A 46 0.16 -6.82 6.37
CA THR A 46 0.32 -6.97 7.83
C THR A 46 0.99 -5.74 8.44
N ASP A 47 0.36 -5.17 9.45
CA ASP A 47 0.93 -4.11 10.28
C ASP A 47 1.56 -4.73 11.54
N ASP A 48 2.87 -5.01 11.48
CA ASP A 48 3.64 -5.58 12.62
C ASP A 48 3.54 -4.74 13.89
N LYS A 49 3.36 -3.42 13.72
CA LYS A 49 3.24 -2.47 14.83
C LYS A 49 1.95 -2.61 15.62
N GLN A 50 0.84 -2.95 14.94
CA GLN A 50 -0.46 -3.10 15.57
C GLN A 50 -0.88 -4.57 15.71
N ARG A 51 -0.12 -5.51 15.14
CA ARG A 51 -0.48 -6.94 15.04
C ARG A 51 -1.82 -7.16 14.35
N GLU A 52 -2.11 -6.33 13.37
CA GLU A 52 -3.34 -6.39 12.58
C GLU A 52 -2.96 -6.66 11.13
N TRP A 53 -3.88 -7.29 10.39
CA TRP A 53 -3.75 -7.52 8.96
C TRP A 53 -4.99 -6.95 8.26
N ARG A 54 -4.80 -6.44 7.05
CA ARG A 54 -5.87 -5.79 6.28
C ARG A 54 -5.79 -6.15 4.82
N VAL A 55 -6.96 -6.38 4.22
CA VAL A 55 -7.10 -6.58 2.78
C VAL A 55 -6.94 -5.24 2.08
N VAL A 56 -6.00 -5.19 1.15
CA VAL A 56 -5.72 -4.07 0.27
C VAL A 56 -6.21 -4.41 -1.13
N VAL A 57 -6.50 -3.39 -1.94
CA VAL A 57 -6.87 -3.59 -3.34
C VAL A 57 -5.76 -2.99 -4.21
N GLN A 58 -5.31 -3.74 -5.20
CA GLN A 58 -4.33 -3.25 -6.18
C GLN A 58 -5.02 -2.36 -7.21
N HIS A 59 -4.54 -1.13 -7.38
CA HIS A 59 -4.98 -0.20 -8.43
C HIS A 59 -3.76 0.42 -9.11
N GLY A 60 -3.68 0.31 -10.44
CA GLY A 60 -2.62 0.93 -11.24
C GLY A 60 -1.21 0.47 -10.88
N GLY A 61 -1.04 -0.77 -10.39
CA GLY A 61 0.26 -1.30 -9.96
C GLY A 61 0.70 -0.89 -8.55
N TYR A 62 -0.15 -0.16 -7.80
CA TYR A 62 0.11 0.18 -6.40
C TYR A 62 -0.98 -0.38 -5.47
N TYR A 63 -0.58 -0.73 -4.26
CA TYR A 63 -1.46 -1.29 -3.25
C TYR A 63 -2.06 -0.20 -2.35
N ARG A 64 -3.38 -0.22 -2.17
CA ARG A 64 -4.07 0.73 -1.28
C ARG A 64 -3.95 0.34 0.19
N VAL A 65 -3.23 1.11 1.00
CA VAL A 65 -3.07 0.88 2.44
C VAL A 65 -3.84 1.96 3.21
N GLY A 66 -4.89 1.61 3.97
CA GLY A 66 -5.63 2.60 4.77
C GLY A 66 -7.08 2.23 5.05
N PRO A 67 -7.78 3.02 5.91
CA PRO A 67 -9.21 2.85 6.13
C PRO A 67 -9.99 3.03 4.83
N HIS A 68 -11.24 2.52 4.80
CA HIS A 68 -12.07 2.48 3.60
C HIS A 68 -12.06 3.84 2.88
N VAL A 69 -11.38 3.90 1.74
CA VAL A 69 -11.37 5.05 0.85
C VAL A 69 -12.51 4.88 -0.14
N ASP A 70 -13.29 5.95 -0.35
CA ASP A 70 -14.41 5.94 -1.28
C ASP A 70 -13.99 5.38 -2.65
N PRO A 71 -14.84 4.58 -3.32
CA PRO A 71 -14.53 3.99 -4.62
C PRO A 71 -14.19 5.05 -5.68
N PHE A 72 -14.78 6.26 -5.56
CA PHE A 72 -14.45 7.40 -6.42
C PHE A 72 -12.98 7.82 -6.28
N THR A 73 -12.51 7.99 -5.05
CA THR A 73 -11.11 8.35 -4.76
C THR A 73 -10.17 7.22 -5.19
N THR A 74 -10.53 5.96 -4.91
CA THR A 74 -9.75 4.79 -5.34
C THR A 74 -9.58 4.76 -6.87
N LYS A 75 -10.66 5.02 -7.62
CA LYS A 75 -10.62 5.11 -9.08
C LYS A 75 -9.75 6.27 -9.57
N GLN A 76 -9.88 7.46 -8.96
CA GLN A 76 -9.05 8.61 -9.32
C GLN A 76 -7.56 8.36 -9.08
N VAL A 77 -7.21 7.76 -7.94
CA VAL A 77 -5.82 7.42 -7.63
C VAL A 77 -5.28 6.36 -8.58
N GLY A 78 -6.08 5.34 -8.90
CA GLY A 78 -5.72 4.34 -9.90
C GLY A 78 -5.44 4.94 -11.29
N ASP A 79 -6.24 5.91 -11.73
CA ASP A 79 -6.06 6.60 -13.01
C ASP A 79 -4.76 7.43 -13.05
N LEU A 80 -4.49 8.19 -11.99
CA LEU A 80 -3.27 8.99 -11.87
C LEU A 80 -2.01 8.11 -11.78
N LEU A 81 -2.11 6.96 -11.10
CA LEU A 81 -1.02 6.00 -11.00
C LEU A 81 -0.73 5.32 -12.33
N ALA A 82 -1.78 4.95 -13.09
CA ALA A 82 -1.62 4.38 -14.42
C ALA A 82 -0.88 5.37 -15.33
N LYS A 83 -1.35 6.62 -15.40
CA LYS A 83 -0.69 7.70 -16.14
C LYS A 83 0.76 7.88 -15.71
N ARG A 84 1.02 7.88 -14.40
CA ARG A 84 2.38 8.00 -13.88
C ARG A 84 3.27 6.86 -14.36
N THR A 85 2.78 5.62 -14.34
CA THR A 85 3.53 4.47 -14.84
C THR A 85 3.81 4.58 -16.33
N GLU A 86 2.88 5.09 -17.11
CA GLU A 86 3.11 5.38 -18.54
C GLU A 86 4.20 6.45 -18.73
N HIS A 87 4.15 7.58 -18.02
CA HIS A 87 5.21 8.59 -18.09
C HIS A 87 6.57 8.08 -17.58
N GLN A 88 6.58 7.19 -16.59
CA GLN A 88 7.80 6.54 -16.12
C GLN A 88 8.41 5.59 -17.17
N ASP A 89 7.59 4.97 -18.01
CA ASP A 89 8.05 4.14 -19.13
C ASP A 89 8.60 5.00 -20.28
N LEU A 90 8.04 6.20 -20.46
CA LEU A 90 8.47 7.20 -21.44
C LEU A 90 9.66 8.06 -20.97
N ASP A 91 10.25 7.76 -19.81
CA ASP A 91 11.35 8.53 -19.18
C ASP A 91 10.97 10.00 -18.87
N GLU A 92 9.66 10.32 -18.84
CA GLU A 92 9.11 11.64 -18.51
C GLU A 92 8.97 11.81 -16.99
N TYR A 93 10.12 11.89 -16.31
CA TYR A 93 10.16 11.99 -14.84
C TYR A 93 9.52 13.28 -14.30
N GLU A 94 9.50 14.37 -15.07
CA GLU A 94 8.93 15.66 -14.66
C GLU A 94 7.39 15.56 -14.55
N GLU A 95 6.72 15.00 -15.56
CA GLU A 95 5.28 14.74 -15.55
C GLU A 95 4.90 13.73 -14.46
N ALA A 96 5.73 12.70 -14.28
CA ALA A 96 5.55 11.71 -13.21
C ALA A 96 5.67 12.32 -11.80
N ASP A 97 6.52 13.33 -11.61
CA ASP A 97 6.63 14.09 -10.36
C ASP A 97 5.45 15.05 -10.18
N ALA A 98 4.99 15.69 -11.24
CA ALA A 98 3.78 16.52 -11.21
C ALA A 98 2.54 15.70 -10.80
N LEU A 99 2.41 14.45 -11.30
CA LEU A 99 1.36 13.52 -10.87
C LEU A 99 1.51 13.10 -9.41
N HIS A 100 2.75 12.92 -8.94
CA HIS A 100 3.02 12.63 -7.53
C HIS A 100 2.65 13.81 -6.62
N ALA A 101 3.01 15.03 -7.00
CA ALA A 101 2.63 16.26 -6.30
C ALA A 101 1.11 16.42 -6.22
N GLN A 102 0.38 16.14 -7.32
CA GLN A 102 -1.09 16.16 -7.34
C GLN A 102 -1.72 15.15 -6.37
N LEU A 103 -1.13 13.94 -6.24
CA LEU A 103 -1.59 12.95 -5.27
C LEU A 103 -1.35 13.42 -3.83
N THR A 104 -0.16 13.95 -3.55
CA THR A 104 0.21 14.50 -2.24
C THR A 104 -0.67 15.69 -1.84
N GLU A 105 -0.95 16.61 -2.78
CA GLU A 105 -1.83 17.76 -2.57
C GLU A 105 -3.25 17.33 -2.18
N ARG A 106 -3.75 16.26 -2.81
CA ARG A 106 -5.04 15.63 -2.47
C ARG A 106 -5.02 14.88 -1.14
N GLY A 107 -3.87 14.80 -0.47
CA GLY A 107 -3.68 14.11 0.81
C GLY A 107 -3.48 12.61 0.65
N ILE A 108 -2.93 12.16 -0.48
CA ILE A 108 -2.54 10.77 -0.73
C ILE A 108 -1.02 10.69 -0.72
N VAL A 109 -0.46 9.85 0.14
CA VAL A 109 0.99 9.59 0.16
C VAL A 109 1.28 8.33 -0.61
N LEU A 110 2.20 8.46 -1.56
CA LEU A 110 2.74 7.36 -2.35
C LEU A 110 4.05 6.86 -1.72
N ASP A 111 4.14 5.55 -1.53
CA ASP A 111 5.35 4.86 -1.09
C ASP A 111 5.90 4.04 -2.26
N THR A 112 6.78 4.66 -3.06
CA THR A 112 7.32 4.07 -4.29
C THR A 112 8.22 2.86 -4.04
N ARG A 113 8.90 2.79 -2.89
CA ARG A 113 9.77 1.66 -2.51
C ARG A 113 9.01 0.35 -2.42
N ILE A 114 7.83 0.40 -1.84
CA ILE A 114 6.97 -0.76 -1.67
C ILE A 114 5.76 -0.68 -2.59
N ARG A 115 5.68 0.25 -3.54
CA ARG A 115 4.53 0.46 -4.44
C ARG A 115 3.18 0.53 -3.71
N THR A 116 3.08 1.27 -2.62
CA THR A 116 1.81 1.45 -1.89
C THR A 116 1.33 2.89 -1.91
N TRP A 117 0.04 3.11 -1.68
CA TRP A 117 -0.52 4.45 -1.49
C TRP A 117 -1.49 4.48 -0.31
N LYS A 118 -1.50 5.57 0.44
CA LYS A 118 -2.37 5.75 1.61
C LYS A 118 -2.94 7.16 1.70
N ARG A 119 -4.16 7.30 2.24
CA ARG A 119 -4.76 8.61 2.53
C ARG A 119 -4.29 9.12 3.89
N LEU A 120 -3.89 10.39 3.95
CA LEU A 120 -3.52 11.06 5.19
C LEU A 120 -4.75 11.46 5.99
N GLU A 121 -4.86 10.90 7.18
CA GLU A 121 -5.79 11.42 8.19
C GLU A 121 -5.26 12.76 8.76
N LYS A 122 -6.16 13.56 9.34
CA LYS A 122 -5.86 14.92 9.85
C LYS A 122 -4.65 14.96 10.80
N GLU A 123 -4.38 13.89 11.53
CA GLU A 123 -3.26 13.78 12.48
C GLU A 123 -1.92 13.48 11.81
N GLU A 124 -1.91 12.74 10.69
CA GLU A 124 -0.68 12.43 9.93
C GLU A 124 -0.21 13.60 9.06
N ARG A 125 -1.12 14.46 8.59
CA ARG A 125 -0.78 15.72 7.90
C ARG A 125 0.24 16.55 8.70
N LYS A 126 0.11 16.58 10.03
CA LYS A 126 1.03 17.32 10.92
C LYS A 126 2.45 16.71 10.96
N ARG A 127 2.58 15.39 10.75
CA ARG A 127 3.87 14.67 10.74
C ARG A 127 4.57 14.69 9.38
N LEU A 128 3.82 14.73 8.27
CA LEU A 128 4.41 14.76 6.92
C LEU A 128 4.96 16.12 6.53
N SER A 129 4.31 17.22 6.93
CA SER A 129 4.87 18.58 6.77
C SER A 129 6.21 18.79 7.52
N ALA A 130 6.59 17.88 8.41
CA ALA A 130 7.89 17.88 9.08
C ALA A 130 8.96 17.09 8.31
N ARG A 131 8.58 16.13 7.45
CA ARG A 131 9.50 15.21 6.77
C ARG A 131 9.80 15.60 5.33
N GLU A 132 8.85 16.26 4.65
CA GLU A 132 9.08 16.82 3.31
C GLU A 132 9.99 18.06 3.32
N ARG A 133 10.18 18.71 4.49
CA ARG A 133 11.09 19.84 4.67
C ARG A 133 12.60 19.49 4.65
N ASN A 134 12.96 18.21 4.55
CA ASN A 134 14.34 17.71 4.59
C ASN A 134 14.76 17.02 3.28
N ARG A 135 14.01 17.18 2.20
CA ARG A 135 14.41 16.72 0.86
C ARG A 135 14.58 17.94 -0.06
N GLY A 136 15.50 18.82 0.34
CA GLY A 136 16.05 19.92 -0.45
C GLY A 136 17.56 19.79 -0.50
#